data_AF-A0A454XT82-F1
#
_entry.id   AF-A0A454XT82-F1
#
_cell.length_a   1.000
_cell.length_b   1.000
_cell.length_c   1.000
_cell.angle_alpha   90.00
_cell.angle_beta   90.00
_cell.angle_gamma   90.00
#
_symmetry.space_group_name_H-M   'P 1'
#
loop_
_entity.id
_entity.type
_entity.pdbx_description
1 polymer ?
#
loop_
_entity_poly.entity_id
_entity_poly.type
_entity_poly.pdbx_seq_one_letter_code
_entity_poly.pdbx_strand_id
1 'polypeptide(L)'
;MGKVKKGKSALSGSSASSAGPSTSARPVDSEGKVKKSRPNNFQRAKAIFDKIQQDKQDAKEHKQQEREKREKAMDKYNKNKQKMNRALKKKNRKGQPNLGAQVAVILEKLQGKK
;
A
#
# COMPACT_ATOMS: atom_id res chain seq x y z
N MET A 1 4.25 -32.82 -26.00
CA MET A 1 4.84 -33.93 -25.21
C MET A 1 5.74 -33.33 -24.15
N GLY A 2 5.44 -33.52 -22.87
CA GLY A 2 6.26 -33.03 -21.75
C GLY A 2 5.66 -33.48 -20.43
N LYS A 3 6.03 -34.68 -19.98
CA LYS A 3 5.54 -35.29 -18.73
C LYS A 3 6.24 -34.62 -17.56
N VAL A 4 5.51 -33.98 -16.64
CA VAL A 4 6.07 -33.54 -15.35
C VAL A 4 5.74 -34.59 -14.28
N LYS A 5 6.81 -35.06 -13.65
CA LYS A 5 6.92 -36.23 -12.77
C LYS A 5 6.28 -35.94 -11.40
N LYS A 6 5.33 -36.80 -10.99
CA LYS A 6 4.79 -36.85 -9.61
C LYS A 6 5.91 -37.19 -8.63
N GLY A 7 6.17 -36.31 -7.66
CA GLY A 7 6.92 -36.61 -6.45
C GLY A 7 5.95 -36.90 -5.30
N LYS A 8 5.74 -38.19 -5.01
CA LYS A 8 5.18 -38.68 -3.74
C LYS A 8 6.35 -38.71 -2.73
N SER A 9 6.23 -38.02 -1.60
CA SER A 9 7.06 -38.29 -0.43
C SER A 9 6.15 -38.60 0.75
N ALA A 10 6.08 -39.88 1.08
CA ALA A 10 5.59 -40.36 2.36
C ALA A 10 6.67 -40.09 3.41
N LEU A 11 6.28 -39.56 4.57
CA LEU A 11 7.07 -39.61 5.79
C LEU A 11 6.17 -40.14 6.90
N SER A 12 6.27 -41.44 7.11
CA SER A 12 5.88 -42.15 8.33
C SER A 12 7.03 -42.09 9.34
N GLY A 13 6.71 -41.88 10.62
CA GLY A 13 7.61 -42.11 11.75
C GLY A 13 7.20 -41.23 12.93
N SER A 14 6.51 -41.80 13.93
CA SER A 14 7.14 -42.22 15.20
C SER A 14 7.54 -40.99 16.05
N SER A 15 6.97 -40.70 17.21
CA SER A 15 6.86 -41.57 18.38
C SER A 15 6.04 -40.85 19.46
N ALA A 16 5.30 -41.62 20.25
CA ALA A 16 4.79 -41.18 21.54
C ALA A 16 5.96 -40.90 22.49
N SER A 17 5.90 -39.82 23.26
CA SER A 17 6.66 -39.70 24.51
C SER A 17 5.90 -38.85 25.54
N SER A 18 5.60 -39.53 26.63
CA SER A 18 5.10 -39.09 27.93
C SER A 18 6.00 -38.09 28.64
N ALA A 19 5.44 -37.17 29.42
CA ALA A 19 5.84 -36.85 30.80
C ALA A 19 5.06 -35.61 31.31
N GLY A 20 4.54 -35.70 32.55
CA GLY A 20 3.64 -34.72 33.17
C GLY A 20 4.25 -33.35 33.51
N PRO A 21 3.44 -32.43 34.08
CA PRO A 21 3.89 -31.09 34.44
C PRO A 21 4.75 -31.16 35.71
N SER A 22 6.07 -31.17 35.55
CA SER A 22 6.98 -30.88 36.66
C SER A 22 6.87 -29.41 37.03
N THR A 23 6.61 -29.17 38.30
CA THR A 23 6.59 -27.86 38.97
C THR A 23 8.00 -27.25 38.98
N SER A 24 8.42 -26.67 37.86
CA SER A 24 9.68 -25.93 37.80
C SER A 24 9.53 -24.56 38.48
N ALA A 25 10.25 -24.38 39.59
CA ALA A 25 10.35 -23.10 40.29
C ALA A 25 10.82 -21.99 39.32
N ARG A 26 10.13 -20.85 39.34
CA ARG A 26 10.46 -19.72 38.45
C ARG A 26 11.82 -19.13 38.83
N PRO A 27 12.73 -18.89 37.87
CA PRO A 27 14.04 -18.32 38.17
C PRO A 27 13.87 -16.89 38.69
N VAL A 28 14.37 -16.64 39.89
CA VAL A 28 14.42 -15.30 40.51
C VAL A 28 15.79 -14.65 40.25
N ASP A 29 15.82 -13.32 40.20
CA ASP A 29 17.06 -12.53 40.18
C ASP A 29 17.63 -12.35 41.60
N SER A 30 18.86 -11.80 41.68
CA SER A 30 19.57 -11.57 42.94
C SER A 30 18.82 -10.66 43.92
N GLU A 31 17.79 -9.94 43.45
CA GLU A 31 16.89 -9.10 44.23
C GLU A 31 15.54 -9.77 44.56
N GLY A 32 15.39 -11.06 44.26
CA GLY A 32 14.18 -11.84 44.55
C GLY A 32 12.98 -11.53 43.64
N LYS A 33 13.14 -10.76 42.55
CA LYS A 33 12.06 -10.55 41.60
C LYS A 33 11.97 -11.76 40.66
N VAL A 34 10.76 -12.03 40.18
CA VAL A 34 10.51 -13.13 39.24
C VAL A 34 10.99 -12.70 37.86
N LYS A 35 12.02 -13.36 37.31
CA LYS A 35 12.50 -13.08 35.96
C LYS A 35 11.38 -13.37 34.97
N LYS A 36 11.02 -12.36 34.16
CA LYS A 36 10.09 -12.55 33.04
C LYS A 36 10.73 -13.54 32.07
N SER A 37 10.10 -14.72 31.92
CA SER A 37 10.57 -15.74 30.98
C SER A 37 10.62 -15.16 29.57
N ARG A 38 11.65 -15.55 28.80
CA ARG A 38 11.79 -15.12 27.40
C ARG A 38 10.50 -15.53 26.66
N PRO A 39 9.94 -14.68 25.79
CA PRO A 39 8.70 -15.01 25.11
C PRO A 39 8.85 -16.31 24.33
N ASN A 40 7.83 -17.16 24.43
CA ASN A 40 7.76 -18.43 23.71
C ASN A 40 7.86 -18.15 22.19
N ASN A 41 8.44 -19.08 21.43
CA ASN A 41 8.64 -18.94 19.99
C ASN A 41 7.32 -18.56 19.27
N PHE A 42 6.21 -19.16 19.70
CA PHE A 42 4.87 -18.83 19.19
C PHE A 42 4.48 -17.36 19.43
N GLN A 43 4.75 -16.81 20.61
CA GLN A 43 4.43 -15.42 20.93
C GLN A 43 5.26 -14.45 20.08
N ARG A 44 6.53 -14.79 19.81
CA ARG A 44 7.38 -14.01 18.89
C ARG A 44 6.85 -14.07 17.46
N ALA A 45 6.49 -15.25 16.98
CA ALA A 45 5.93 -15.44 15.65
C ALA A 45 4.62 -14.65 15.48
N LYS A 46 3.73 -14.68 16.47
CA LYS A 46 2.49 -13.89 16.47
C LYS A 46 2.78 -12.38 16.42
N ALA A 47 3.69 -11.89 17.25
CA ALA A 47 4.05 -10.47 17.27
C ALA A 47 4.65 -10.00 15.92
N ILE A 48 5.45 -10.83 15.26
CA ILE A 48 6.00 -10.54 13.93
C ILE A 48 4.88 -10.54 12.88
N PHE A 49 3.98 -11.52 12.93
CA PHE A 49 2.83 -11.58 12.01
C PHE A 49 1.97 -10.33 12.14
N ASP A 50 1.61 -9.94 13.37
CA ASP A 50 0.77 -8.77 13.63
C ASP A 50 1.42 -7.49 13.08
N LYS A 51 2.74 -7.31 13.28
CA LYS A 51 3.52 -6.20 12.70
C LYS A 51 3.48 -6.20 11.17
N ILE A 52 3.72 -7.35 10.54
CA ILE A 52 3.69 -7.46 9.07
C ILE A 52 2.29 -7.13 8.52
N GLN A 53 1.22 -7.47 9.25
CA GLN A 53 -0.13 -7.11 8.81
C GLN A 53 -0.39 -5.60 8.93
N GLN A 54 0.06 -4.98 10.02
CA GLN A 54 -0.02 -3.53 10.20
C GLN A 54 0.76 -2.79 9.12
N ASP A 55 2.03 -3.15 8.89
CA ASP A 55 2.87 -2.54 7.85
C ASP A 55 2.23 -2.66 6.45
N LYS A 56 1.56 -3.80 6.17
CA LYS A 56 0.82 -4.01 4.91
C LYS A 56 -0.41 -3.11 4.80
N GLN A 57 -1.11 -2.86 5.91
CA GLN A 57 -2.27 -1.96 5.93
C GLN A 57 -1.80 -0.53 5.70
N ASP A 58 -0.80 -0.08 6.45
CA ASP A 58 -0.24 1.27 6.34
C ASP A 58 0.33 1.53 4.92
N ALA A 59 1.04 0.56 4.34
CA ALA A 59 1.55 0.67 2.99
C ALA A 59 0.45 0.75 1.93
N LYS A 60 -0.68 0.04 2.13
CA LYS A 60 -1.85 0.13 1.24
C LYS A 60 -2.50 1.49 1.34
N GLU A 61 -2.70 2.01 2.55
CA GLU A 61 -3.30 3.31 2.80
C GLU A 61 -2.46 4.43 2.20
N HIS A 62 -1.15 4.43 2.44
CA HIS A 62 -0.24 5.42 1.87
C HIS A 62 -0.27 5.39 0.33
N LYS A 63 -0.26 4.20 -0.27
CA LYS A 63 -0.34 4.04 -1.73
C LYS A 63 -1.68 4.53 -2.30
N GLN A 64 -2.79 4.30 -1.60
CA GLN A 64 -4.11 4.81 -2.00
C GLN A 64 -4.13 6.34 -1.95
N GLN A 65 -3.64 6.94 -0.87
CA GLN A 65 -3.57 8.39 -0.73
C GLN A 65 -2.69 9.03 -1.82
N GLU A 66 -1.54 8.44 -2.12
CA GLU A 66 -0.66 8.92 -3.20
C GLU A 66 -1.34 8.82 -4.57
N ARG A 67 -2.01 7.68 -4.84
CA ARG A 67 -2.78 7.48 -6.07
C ARG A 67 -3.88 8.53 -6.21
N GLU A 68 -4.65 8.79 -5.16
CA GLU A 68 -5.70 9.80 -5.17
C GLU A 68 -5.14 11.21 -5.40
N LYS A 69 -4.02 11.57 -4.75
CA LYS A 69 -3.37 12.87 -4.95
C LYS A 69 -2.96 13.03 -6.42
N ARG A 70 -2.35 12.00 -7.00
CA ARG A 70 -1.95 11.97 -8.41
C ARG A 70 -3.15 12.06 -9.35
N GLU A 71 -4.20 11.30 -9.09
CA GLU A 71 -5.43 11.31 -9.89
C GLU A 71 -6.10 12.67 -9.83
N LYS A 72 -6.26 13.27 -8.65
CA LYS A 72 -6.80 14.62 -8.45
C LYS A 72 -5.98 15.67 -9.23
N ALA A 73 -4.65 15.56 -9.25
CA ALA A 73 -3.79 16.47 -10.01
C ALA A 73 -3.96 16.27 -11.54
N MET A 74 -3.99 15.02 -12.01
CA MET A 74 -4.19 14.70 -13.41
C MET A 74 -5.58 15.11 -13.91
N ASP A 75 -6.61 14.92 -13.11
CA ASP A 75 -7.97 15.33 -13.43
C ASP A 75 -8.10 16.84 -13.57
N LYS A 76 -7.50 17.60 -12.63
CA LYS A 76 -7.46 19.07 -12.74
C LYS A 76 -6.75 19.50 -14.02
N TYR A 77 -5.59 18.91 -14.31
CA TYR A 77 -4.86 19.19 -15.54
C TYR A 77 -5.68 18.86 -16.79
N ASN A 78 -6.30 17.68 -16.85
CA ASN A 78 -7.10 17.22 -17.98
C ASN A 78 -8.34 18.10 -18.20
N LYS A 79 -9.04 18.47 -17.13
CA LYS A 79 -10.19 19.39 -17.18
C LYS A 79 -9.78 20.75 -17.73
N ASN A 80 -8.68 21.33 -17.22
CA ASN A 80 -8.17 22.61 -17.70
C ASN A 80 -7.73 22.54 -19.17
N LYS A 81 -7.00 21.48 -19.54
CA LYS A 81 -6.58 21.22 -20.92
C LYS A 81 -7.79 21.10 -21.85
N GLN A 82 -8.83 20.39 -21.45
CA GLN A 82 -10.05 20.21 -22.25
C GLN A 82 -10.81 21.53 -22.40
N LYS A 83 -11.00 22.30 -21.31
CA LYS A 83 -11.63 23.64 -21.33
C LYS A 83 -10.91 24.57 -22.30
N MET A 84 -9.59 24.64 -22.19
CA MET A 84 -8.74 25.44 -23.07
C MET A 84 -8.85 25.01 -24.53
N ASN A 85 -8.75 23.71 -24.81
CA ASN A 85 -8.87 23.18 -26.16
C ASN A 85 -10.25 23.48 -26.78
N ARG A 86 -11.33 23.44 -25.98
CA ARG A 86 -12.67 23.82 -26.42
C ARG A 86 -12.73 25.31 -26.82
N ALA A 87 -12.13 26.18 -26.02
CA ALA A 87 -12.07 27.62 -26.33
C ALA A 87 -11.26 27.90 -27.60
N LEU A 88 -10.10 27.26 -27.76
CA LEU A 88 -9.25 27.44 -28.96
C LEU A 88 -9.91 26.91 -30.24
N LYS A 89 -10.70 25.82 -30.14
CA LYS A 89 -11.45 25.26 -31.28
C LYS A 89 -12.72 26.05 -31.62
N LYS A 90 -13.12 27.03 -30.80
CA LYS A 90 -14.34 27.80 -31.02
C LYS A 90 -14.19 28.62 -32.32
N LYS A 91 -15.17 28.47 -33.21
CA LYS A 91 -15.26 29.18 -34.48
C LYS A 91 -16.47 30.13 -34.48
N ASN A 92 -16.41 31.19 -35.28
CA ASN A 92 -17.55 32.08 -35.52
C ASN A 92 -18.52 31.45 -36.55
N ARG A 93 -19.67 32.10 -36.81
CA ARG A 93 -20.65 31.61 -37.80
C ARG A 93 -20.08 31.45 -39.21
N LYS A 94 -19.01 32.19 -39.53
CA LYS A 94 -18.28 32.12 -40.80
C LYS A 94 -17.17 31.05 -40.80
N GLY A 95 -17.07 30.24 -39.74
CA GLY A 95 -16.09 29.15 -39.64
C GLY A 95 -14.66 29.59 -39.28
N GLN A 96 -14.41 30.88 -39.10
CA GLN A 96 -13.10 31.40 -38.71
C GLN A 96 -12.88 31.23 -37.19
N PRO A 97 -11.62 31.13 -36.73
CA PRO A 97 -11.33 31.04 -35.30
C PRO A 97 -11.83 32.27 -34.53
N ASN A 98 -12.37 32.06 -33.34
CA ASN A 98 -12.84 33.15 -32.49
C ASN A 98 -11.66 33.76 -31.71
N LEU A 99 -11.21 34.95 -32.13
CA LEU A 99 -10.08 35.65 -31.50
C LEU A 99 -10.32 35.92 -30.01
N GLY A 100 -11.52 36.35 -29.61
CA GLY A 100 -11.83 36.64 -28.21
C GLY A 100 -11.68 35.40 -27.31
N ALA A 101 -12.10 34.23 -27.80
CA ALA A 101 -11.93 32.97 -27.08
C ALA A 101 -10.44 32.55 -26.97
N GLN A 102 -9.63 32.84 -27.99
CA GLN A 102 -8.19 32.57 -27.97
C GLN A 102 -7.44 33.52 -27.02
N VAL A 103 -7.79 34.81 -27.04
CA VAL A 103 -7.21 35.81 -26.13
C VAL A 103 -7.50 35.46 -24.68
N ALA A 104 -8.73 35.04 -24.35
CA ALA A 104 -9.08 34.61 -22.99
C ALA A 104 -8.17 33.46 -22.48
N VAL A 105 -7.89 32.47 -23.34
CA VAL A 105 -6.96 31.37 -23.02
C VAL A 105 -5.53 31.88 -22.78
N ILE A 106 -5.06 32.83 -23.59
CA ILE A 106 -3.72 33.41 -23.45
C ILE A 106 -3.62 34.17 -22.12
N LEU A 107 -4.64 34.96 -21.78
CA LEU A 107 -4.71 35.69 -20.52
C LEU A 107 -4.69 34.73 -19.32
N GLU A 108 -5.48 33.65 -19.35
CA GLU A 108 -5.48 32.61 -18.29
C GLU A 108 -4.09 32.01 -18.10
N LYS A 109 -3.33 31.77 -19.19
CA LYS A 109 -1.94 31.28 -19.11
C LYS A 109 -0.94 32.32 -18.57
N LEU A 110 -1.13 33.60 -18.88
CA LEU A 110 -0.23 34.65 -18.39
C LEU A 110 -0.46 34.91 -16.89
N GLN A 111 -1.73 34.89 -16.46
CA GLN A 111 -2.09 35.08 -15.06
C GLN A 111 -1.76 33.87 -14.19
N GLY A 112 -1.97 32.65 -14.71
CA GLY A 112 -1.66 31.40 -13.99
C GLY A 112 -0.17 31.00 -13.95
N LYS A 113 0.72 31.79 -14.55
CA LYS A 113 2.19 31.62 -14.47
C LYS A 113 2.84 32.42 -13.34
N LYS A 114 2.04 33.11 -12.52
CA LYS A 114 2.50 33.80 -11.31
C LYS A 114 2.48 32.86 -10.11
#